data_AF-F0GW76-F1
#
_entry.id   AF-F0GW76-F1
#
_cell.length_a   1.000
_cell.length_b   1.000
_cell.length_c   1.000
_cell.angle_alpha   90.00
_cell.angle_beta   90.00
_cell.angle_gamma   90.00
#
_symmetry.space_group_name_H-M   'P 1'
#
loop_
_entity.id
_entity.type
_entity.pdbx_description
1 polymer ?
#
loop_
_entity_poly.entity_id
_entity_poly.type
_entity_poly.pdbx_seq_one_letter_code
_entity_poly.pdbx_strand_id
1 'polypeptide(L)'
;MADDILLKVKEAEDKATETIDNAKIKAREIVDQAKVKADEEYKDIIASAKSKATKILKDAEEAANKDKEPTIEEAKAYSDNIKDQSKVKIDSIVNSLSERIIENGNS
;
A
#
# COMPACT_ATOMS: atom_id res chain seq x y z
N MET A 1 -23.70 -36.81 67.20
CA MET A 1 -22.48 -35.97 67.06
C MET A 1 -21.61 -36.44 65.90
N ALA A 2 -21.29 -37.74 65.79
CA ALA A 2 -20.52 -38.27 64.64
C ALA A 2 -21.22 -38.09 63.28
N ASP A 3 -22.53 -38.34 63.21
CA ASP A 3 -23.29 -38.23 61.95
C ASP A 3 -23.36 -36.81 61.38
N ASP A 4 -23.38 -35.79 62.25
CA ASP A 4 -23.40 -34.38 61.86
C ASP A 4 -22.02 -33.92 61.31
N ILE A 5 -20.94 -34.53 61.81
CA ILE A 5 -19.58 -34.31 61.28
C ILE A 5 -19.45 -34.97 59.91
N LEU A 6 -19.95 -36.21 59.75
CA LEU A 6 -19.96 -36.91 58.46
C LEU A 6 -20.74 -36.15 57.39
N LEU A 7 -21.90 -35.57 57.74
CA LEU A 7 -22.69 -34.76 56.82
C LEU A 7 -21.92 -33.51 56.36
N LYS A 8 -21.28 -32.78 57.29
CA LYS A 8 -20.46 -31.60 56.98
C LYS A 8 -19.26 -31.92 56.10
N VAL A 9 -18.61 -33.07 56.30
CA VAL A 9 -17.52 -33.54 55.44
C VAL A 9 -18.02 -33.77 54.02
N LYS A 10 -19.15 -34.47 53.86
CA LYS A 10 -19.75 -34.71 52.55
C LYS A 10 -20.14 -33.42 51.82
N GLU A 11 -20.75 -32.47 52.53
CA GLU A 11 -21.07 -31.16 51.95
C GLU A 11 -19.81 -30.38 51.52
N ALA A 12 -18.71 -30.51 52.26
CA ALA A 12 -17.44 -29.90 51.89
C ALA A 12 -16.82 -30.56 50.66
N GLU A 13 -16.91 -31.89 50.54
CA GLU A 13 -16.46 -32.65 49.36
C GLU A 13 -17.27 -32.27 48.10
N ASP A 14 -18.59 -32.16 48.22
CA ASP A 14 -19.47 -31.76 47.12
C ASP A 14 -19.14 -30.33 46.65
N LYS A 15 -18.97 -29.39 47.59
CA LYS A 15 -18.55 -28.01 47.28
C LYS A 15 -17.16 -27.92 46.65
N ALA A 16 -16.22 -28.73 47.12
CA ALA A 16 -14.88 -28.79 46.54
C ALA A 16 -14.93 -29.30 45.09
N THR A 17 -15.73 -30.32 44.84
CA THR A 17 -15.95 -30.89 43.49
C THR A 17 -16.57 -29.86 42.55
N GLU A 18 -17.63 -29.18 42.99
CA GLU A 18 -18.27 -28.10 42.23
C GLU A 18 -17.27 -26.96 41.91
N THR A 19 -16.44 -26.58 42.89
CA THR A 19 -15.42 -25.54 42.71
C THR A 19 -14.40 -25.96 41.64
N ILE A 20 -13.93 -27.20 41.68
CA ILE A 20 -12.97 -27.73 40.72
C ILE A 20 -13.57 -27.77 39.31
N ASP A 21 -14.82 -28.20 39.16
CA ASP A 21 -15.45 -28.30 37.85
C ASP A 21 -15.75 -26.92 37.26
N ASN A 22 -16.20 -25.97 38.08
CA ASN A 22 -16.33 -24.57 37.68
C ASN A 22 -14.98 -23.96 37.26
N ALA A 23 -13.90 -24.28 37.97
CA ALA A 23 -12.56 -23.83 37.58
C ALA A 23 -12.11 -24.40 36.23
N LYS A 24 -12.41 -25.68 35.96
CA LYS A 24 -12.12 -26.31 34.66
C LYS A 24 -12.91 -25.66 33.51
N ILE A 25 -14.19 -25.35 33.74
CA ILE A 25 -15.03 -24.68 32.74
C ILE A 25 -14.46 -23.30 32.43
N LYS A 26 -14.20 -22.48 33.46
CA LYS A 26 -13.62 -21.14 33.28
C LYS A 26 -12.26 -21.18 32.58
N ALA A 27 -11.41 -22.16 32.90
CA ALA A 27 -10.13 -22.32 32.23
C ALA A 27 -10.29 -22.58 30.72
N ARG A 28 -11.27 -23.40 30.32
CA ARG A 28 -11.59 -23.64 28.91
C ARG A 28 -12.12 -22.38 28.23
N GLU A 29 -13.04 -21.67 28.88
CA GLU A 29 -13.59 -20.41 28.36
C GLU A 29 -12.51 -19.36 28.12
N ILE A 30 -11.56 -19.21 29.06
CA ILE A 30 -10.43 -18.29 28.92
C ILE A 30 -9.59 -18.65 27.69
N VAL A 31 -9.27 -19.95 27.52
CA VAL A 31 -8.49 -20.41 26.38
C VAL A 31 -9.21 -20.18 25.06
N ASP A 32 -10.51 -20.45 25.00
CA ASP A 32 -11.28 -20.29 23.77
C ASP A 32 -11.50 -18.80 23.43
N GLN A 33 -11.74 -17.94 24.43
CA GLN A 33 -11.76 -16.49 24.23
C GLN A 33 -10.40 -15.95 23.76
N ALA A 34 -9.30 -16.47 24.30
CA ALA A 34 -7.95 -16.08 23.86
C ALA A 34 -7.70 -16.47 22.40
N LYS A 35 -8.15 -17.65 21.97
CA LYS A 35 -8.05 -18.09 20.56
C LYS A 35 -8.86 -17.18 19.63
N VAL A 36 -10.09 -16.84 20.01
CA VAL A 36 -10.95 -15.95 19.21
C VAL A 36 -10.28 -14.58 19.04
N LYS A 37 -9.82 -13.98 20.15
CA LYS A 37 -9.11 -12.69 20.11
C LYS A 37 -7.84 -12.75 19.24
N ALA A 38 -7.07 -13.83 19.35
CA ALA A 38 -5.87 -14.00 18.55
C ALA A 38 -6.17 -14.09 17.04
N ASP A 39 -7.25 -14.77 16.66
CA ASP A 39 -7.68 -14.86 15.25
C ASP A 39 -8.19 -13.51 14.72
N GLU A 40 -8.95 -12.77 15.54
CA GLU A 40 -9.39 -11.41 15.22
C GLU A 40 -8.20 -10.46 15.03
N GLU A 41 -7.27 -10.42 16.00
CA GLU A 41 -6.07 -9.59 15.90
C GLU A 41 -5.21 -9.96 14.69
N TYR A 42 -5.05 -11.26 14.41
CA TYR A 42 -4.32 -11.71 13.23
C TYR A 42 -4.97 -11.19 11.94
N LYS A 43 -6.28 -11.31 11.80
CA LYS A 43 -7.02 -10.79 10.64
C LYS A 43 -6.86 -9.28 10.50
N ASP A 44 -6.94 -8.54 11.59
CA ASP A 44 -6.79 -7.08 11.60
C ASP A 44 -5.38 -6.64 11.21
N ILE A 45 -4.35 -7.35 11.69
CA ILE A 45 -2.96 -7.11 11.30
C ILE A 45 -2.79 -7.31 9.79
N ILE A 46 -3.31 -8.41 9.24
CA ILE A 46 -3.21 -8.71 7.80
C ILE A 46 -3.98 -7.66 6.97
N ALA A 47 -5.18 -7.29 7.38
CA ALA A 47 -5.98 -6.27 6.70
C ALA A 47 -5.27 -4.91 6.71
N SER A 48 -4.74 -4.51 7.87
CA SER A 48 -3.98 -3.27 8.04
C SER A 48 -2.71 -3.26 7.19
N ALA A 49 -1.98 -4.37 7.15
CA ALA A 49 -0.78 -4.50 6.33
C ALA A 49 -1.09 -4.37 4.83
N LYS A 50 -2.16 -5.02 4.35
CA LYS A 50 -2.61 -4.89 2.96
C LYS A 50 -3.00 -3.45 2.63
N SER A 51 -3.77 -2.80 3.49
CA SER A 51 -4.17 -1.40 3.30
C SER A 51 -2.95 -0.46 3.21
N LYS A 52 -1.97 -0.64 4.10
CA LYS A 52 -0.70 0.11 4.05
C LYS A 52 0.06 -0.13 2.75
N ALA A 53 0.16 -1.39 2.31
CA ALA A 53 0.83 -1.72 1.06
C ALA A 53 0.15 -1.06 -0.15
N THR A 54 -1.17 -1.11 -0.24
CA THR A 54 -1.93 -0.44 -1.29
C THR A 54 -1.72 1.08 -1.27
N LYS A 55 -1.68 1.68 -0.07
CA LYS A 55 -1.42 3.12 0.07
C LYS A 55 -0.01 3.48 -0.43
N ILE A 56 1.01 2.72 -0.02
CA ILE A 56 2.39 2.94 -0.47
C ILE A 56 2.49 2.85 -2.00
N LEU A 57 1.87 1.86 -2.61
CA LEU A 57 1.85 1.71 -4.07
C LEU A 57 1.20 2.90 -4.76
N LYS A 58 0.02 3.33 -4.26
CA LYS A 58 -0.69 4.47 -4.82
C LYS A 58 0.11 5.77 -4.68
N ASP A 59 0.69 6.02 -3.50
CA ASP A 59 1.51 7.20 -3.26
C ASP A 59 2.76 7.20 -4.18
N ALA A 60 3.36 6.04 -4.42
CA ALA A 60 4.48 5.89 -5.35
C ALA A 60 4.08 6.12 -6.82
N GLU A 61 2.92 5.63 -7.25
CA GLU A 61 2.38 5.88 -8.59
C GLU A 61 2.08 7.37 -8.81
N GLU A 62 1.46 8.03 -7.83
CA GLU A 62 1.18 9.47 -7.89
C GLU A 62 2.46 10.30 -7.94
N ALA A 63 3.47 9.97 -7.12
CA ALA A 63 4.77 10.62 -7.14
C ALA A 63 5.47 10.44 -8.50
N ALA A 64 5.55 9.20 -9.01
CA ALA A 64 6.14 8.93 -10.31
C ALA A 64 5.41 9.64 -11.46
N ASN A 65 4.09 9.75 -11.37
CA ASN A 65 3.29 10.47 -12.35
C ASN A 65 3.53 11.98 -12.32
N LYS A 66 3.82 12.55 -11.14
CA LYS A 66 4.19 13.95 -11.01
C LYS A 66 5.62 14.22 -11.47
N ASP A 67 6.54 13.33 -11.14
CA ASP A 67 7.97 13.48 -11.47
C ASP A 67 8.24 13.29 -12.97
N LYS A 68 7.42 12.52 -13.68
CA LYS A 68 7.55 12.37 -15.15
C LYS A 68 7.07 13.59 -15.93
N GLU A 69 6.17 14.42 -15.38
CA GLU A 69 5.65 15.63 -16.06
C GLU A 69 6.76 16.59 -16.49
N PRO A 70 7.68 17.06 -15.60
CA PRO A 70 8.74 17.96 -16.00
C PRO A 70 9.67 17.32 -17.03
N THR A 71 9.94 16.02 -16.92
CA THR A 71 10.77 15.29 -17.91
C THR A 71 10.13 15.33 -19.30
N ILE A 72 8.81 15.14 -19.39
CA ILE A 72 8.07 15.20 -20.66
C ILE A 72 8.04 16.63 -21.21
N GLU A 73 7.84 17.63 -20.35
CA GLU A 73 7.86 19.04 -20.75
C GLU A 73 9.24 19.47 -21.27
N GLU A 74 10.32 19.11 -20.58
CA GLU A 74 11.68 19.36 -21.04
C GLU A 74 11.94 18.68 -22.39
N ALA A 75 11.55 17.41 -22.55
CA ALA A 75 11.72 16.69 -23.81
C ALA A 75 10.97 17.35 -24.98
N LYS A 76 9.76 17.89 -24.73
CA LYS A 76 9.00 18.66 -25.72
C LYS A 76 9.71 19.96 -26.07
N ALA A 77 10.16 20.72 -25.07
CA ALA A 77 10.88 21.98 -25.28
C ALA A 77 12.15 21.78 -26.09
N TYR A 78 12.94 20.74 -25.79
CA TYR A 78 14.11 20.36 -26.58
C TYR A 78 13.75 19.99 -28.02
N SER A 79 12.69 19.21 -28.21
CA SER A 79 12.25 18.81 -29.55
C SER A 79 11.83 20.00 -30.41
N ASP A 80 11.12 20.97 -29.82
CA ASP A 80 10.69 22.17 -30.53
C ASP A 80 11.86 23.09 -30.85
N ASN A 81 12.84 23.23 -29.95
CA ASN A 81 14.08 23.96 -30.23
C ASN A 81 14.84 23.38 -31.45
N ILE A 82 14.97 22.06 -31.51
CA ILE A 82 15.62 21.38 -32.65
C ILE A 82 14.87 21.64 -33.96
N LYS A 83 13.53 21.59 -33.95
CA LYS A 83 12.71 21.88 -35.13
C LYS A 83 12.92 23.32 -35.60
N ASP A 84 12.92 24.28 -34.68
CA ASP A 84 13.07 25.69 -35.03
C ASP A 84 14.46 26.01 -35.58
N GLN A 85 15.52 25.45 -34.99
CA GLN A 85 16.87 25.53 -35.56
C GLN A 85 16.94 24.91 -36.97
N SER A 86 16.21 23.81 -37.20
CA SER A 86 16.17 23.16 -38.50
C SER A 86 15.45 24.00 -39.55
N LYS A 87 14.34 24.66 -39.19
CA LYS A 87 13.63 25.60 -40.09
C LYS A 87 14.53 26.76 -40.51
N VAL A 88 15.22 27.39 -39.56
CA VAL A 88 16.16 28.50 -39.85
C VAL A 88 17.24 28.07 -40.84
N LYS A 89 17.79 26.86 -40.68
CA LYS A 89 18.77 26.31 -41.64
C LYS A 89 18.17 26.08 -43.02
N ILE A 90 16.96 25.53 -43.09
CA ILE A 90 16.25 25.30 -44.36
C ILE A 90 15.99 26.63 -45.06
N ASP A 91 15.48 27.64 -44.36
CA ASP A 91 15.19 28.97 -44.92
C ASP A 91 16.46 29.62 -45.49
N SER A 92 17.58 29.51 -44.76
CA SER A 92 18.89 30.00 -45.25
C SER A 92 19.35 29.29 -46.53
N ILE A 93 19.19 27.97 -46.61
CA ILE A 93 19.54 27.19 -47.81
C ILE A 93 18.63 27.57 -48.98
N VAL A 94 17.32 27.70 -48.74
CA VAL A 94 16.34 28.09 -49.76
C VAL A 94 16.63 29.49 -50.31
N ASN A 95 16.97 30.45 -49.44
CA ASN A 95 17.36 31.80 -49.87
C ASN A 95 18.64 31.77 -50.71
N SER A 96 19.67 31.04 -50.28
CA SER A 96 20.92 30.91 -51.04
C SER A 96 20.71 30.26 -52.41
N LEU A 97 19.85 29.24 -52.51
CA LEU A 97 19.49 28.62 -53.78
C LEU A 97 18.72 29.59 -54.68
N SER A 98 17.76 30.33 -54.11
CA SER A 98 16.99 31.35 -54.84
C SER A 98 17.91 32.42 -55.44
N GLU A 99 18.87 32.93 -54.66
CA GLU A 99 19.86 33.90 -55.13
C GLU A 99 20.70 33.35 -56.29
N ARG A 100 21.23 32.12 -56.15
CA ARG A 100 22.01 31.48 -57.23
C ARG A 100 21.19 31.29 -58.51
N ILE A 101 19.90 30.97 -58.41
CA ILE A 101 19.03 30.82 -59.60
C ILE A 101 18.85 32.17 -60.28
N ILE A 102 18.63 33.24 -59.52
CA ILE A 102 18.47 34.59 -60.07
C ILE A 102 19.77 35.06 -60.75
N GLU A 103 20.93 34.85 -60.12
CA GLU A 103 22.23 35.19 -60.70
C GLU A 103 22.54 34.41 -61.98
N ASN A 104 22.30 33.09 -61.99
CA ASN A 104 22.60 32.24 -63.15
C ASN A 104 21.52 32.27 -64.25
N GLY A 105 20.29 32.70 -63.93
CA GLY A 105 19.17 32.81 -64.87
C GLY A 105 19.13 34.12 -65.65
N ASN A 106 19.96 35.10 -65.28
CA ASN A 106 20.10 36.39 -65.96
C ASN A 106 21.27 36.40 -66.99
N SER A 107 21.71 35.22 -67.44
CA SER A 107 22.68 35.03 -68.55
C SER A 107 21.99 34.57 -69.82
#